data_AF-A0A0B8PSK2-F1
#
_entry.id   AF-A0A0B8PSK2-F1
#
_cell.length_a   1.000
_cell.length_b   1.000
_cell.length_c   1.000
_cell.angle_alpha   90.00
_cell.angle_beta   90.00
_cell.angle_gamma   90.00
#
_symmetry.space_group_name_H-M   'P 1'
#
loop_
_entity.id
_entity.type
_entity.pdbx_description
1 polymer ?
#
loop_
_entity_poly.entity_id
_entity_poly.type
_entity_poly.pdbx_seq_one_letter_code
_entity_poly.pdbx_strand_id
1 'polypeptide(L)' 'MSLNAETKAAIVAEYAQSEGDTGSPEVQVALLTASINHLQGHFANHKQDHHSRRGLLRMVSRRRSF' A
#
# COMPACT_ATOMS: atom_id res chain seq x y z
N MET A 1 -2.69 3.48 10.24
CA MET A 1 -2.50 4.73 9.48
C MET A 1 -2.75 4.47 7.99
N SER A 2 -3.31 5.45 7.28
CA SER A 2 -3.58 5.39 5.83
C SER A 2 -2.66 6.36 5.11
N LEU A 3 -2.26 6.03 3.88
CA LEU A 3 -1.69 7.00 2.96
C LEU A 3 -2.63 8.20 2.77
N ASN A 4 -2.06 9.38 2.67
CA ASN A 4 -2.78 10.62 2.38
C ASN A 4 -3.39 10.57 0.98
N ALA A 5 -4.48 11.32 0.77
CA ALA A 5 -5.18 11.35 -0.52
C ALA A 5 -4.27 11.84 -1.66
N GLU A 6 -3.44 12.85 -1.39
CA GLU A 6 -2.48 13.40 -2.36
C GLU A 6 -1.45 12.35 -2.79
N THR A 7 -0.85 11.63 -1.84
CA THR A 7 0.12 10.57 -2.14
C THR A 7 -0.52 9.44 -2.94
N LYS A 8 -1.75 9.06 -2.62
CA LYS A 8 -2.48 8.04 -3.39
C LYS A 8 -2.75 8.51 -4.81
N ALA A 9 -3.20 9.75 -4.99
CA ALA A 9 -3.46 10.31 -6.31
C ALA A 9 -2.18 10.39 -7.17
N ALA A 10 -1.05 10.77 -6.57
CA ALA A 10 0.24 10.79 -7.25
C ALA A 10 0.66 9.39 -7.73
N ILE A 11 0.54 8.36 -6.87
CA ILE A 11 0.87 6.97 -7.23
C ILE A 11 -0.06 6.46 -8.33
N VAL A 12 -1.36 6.76 -8.26
CA VAL A 12 -2.29 6.36 -9.32
C VAL A 12 -1.90 7.02 -10.63
N ALA A 13 -1.62 8.32 -10.65
CA ALA A 13 -1.21 9.03 -11.86
C ALA A 13 0.10 8.51 -12.46
N GLU A 14 1.04 8.06 -11.63
CA GLU A 14 2.34 7.54 -12.08
C GLU A 14 2.24 6.14 -12.69
N TYR A 15 1.39 5.27 -12.15
CA TYR A 15 1.31 3.85 -12.53
C TYR A 15 0.08 3.50 -13.39
N ALA A 16 -0.85 4.43 -13.60
CA ALA A 16 -2.02 4.24 -14.45
C ALA A 16 -1.61 3.97 -15.90
N GLN A 17 -2.20 2.95 -16.53
CA GLN A 17 -1.94 2.66 -17.94
C GLN A 17 -2.81 3.50 -18.89
N SER A 18 -3.93 4.03 -18.40
CA SER A 18 -4.83 4.89 -19.15
C SER A 18 -5.48 5.92 -18.24
N GLU A 19 -6.04 6.97 -18.83
CA GLU A 19 -6.84 7.93 -18.07
C GLU A 19 -7.99 7.23 -17.33
N GLY A 20 -8.09 7.45 -16.02
CA GLY A 20 -9.10 6.82 -15.17
C GLY A 20 -8.76 5.40 -14.69
N ASP A 21 -7.59 4.86 -15.02
CA ASP A 21 -7.15 3.56 -14.50
C ASP A 21 -6.78 3.64 -13.02
N THR A 22 -7.71 3.22 -12.17
CA THR A 22 -7.51 3.12 -10.72
C THR A 22 -7.38 1.68 -10.25
N GLY A 23 -7.50 0.70 -11.14
CA GLY A 23 -7.80 -0.69 -10.81
C GLY A 23 -6.82 -1.71 -11.34
N SER A 24 -5.94 -1.33 -12.27
CA SER A 24 -4.95 -2.21 -12.86
C SER A 24 -4.04 -2.86 -11.81
N PRO A 25 -3.50 -4.06 -12.11
CA PRO A 25 -2.53 -4.72 -11.23
C PRO A 25 -1.35 -3.81 -10.87
N GLU A 26 -0.85 -3.02 -11.83
CA GLU A 26 0.26 -2.09 -11.67
C GLU A 26 -0.05 -1.03 -10.61
N VAL A 27 -1.20 -0.34 -10.74
CA VAL A 27 -1.66 0.68 -9.79
C VAL A 27 -1.89 0.06 -8.40
N GLN A 28 -2.55 -1.09 -8.34
CA GLN A 28 -2.85 -1.75 -7.07
C GLN A 28 -1.59 -2.23 -6.35
N VAL A 29 -0.61 -2.79 -7.08
CA VAL A 29 0.68 -3.21 -6.54
C VAL A 29 1.48 -2.01 -6.04
N ALA A 30 1.48 -0.88 -6.77
CA ALA A 30 2.14 0.35 -6.36
C ALA A 30 1.54 0.92 -5.06
N LEU A 31 0.21 1.01 -4.99
CA LEU A 31 -0.51 1.48 -3.79
C LEU A 31 -0.26 0.60 -2.56
N LEU A 32 -0.28 -0.74 -2.74
CA LEU A 32 0.03 -1.69 -1.67
C LEU A 32 1.48 -1.57 -1.21
N THR A 33 2.42 -1.40 -2.15
CA THR A 33 3.84 -1.24 -1.84
C THR A 33 4.10 0.03 -1.03
N ALA A 34 3.53 1.16 -1.44
CA ALA A 34 3.64 2.41 -0.68
C ALA A 34 3.05 2.27 0.74
N SER A 35 1.91 1.59 0.87
CA SER A 35 1.26 1.35 2.16
C SER A 35 2.09 0.45 3.08
N ILE A 36 2.69 -0.62 2.53
CA ILE A 36 3.57 -1.55 3.25
C ILE A 36 4.82 -0.81 3.76
N ASN A 37 5.48 -0.04 2.90
CA ASN A 37 6.70 0.70 3.25
C ASN A 37 6.42 1.73 4.34
N HIS A 38 5.30 2.44 4.24
CA HIS A 38 4.89 3.41 5.26
C HIS A 38 4.67 2.74 6.63
N LEU A 39 4.04 1.55 6.66
CA LEU A 39 3.77 0.82 7.90
C LEU A 39 4.99 0.09 8.47
N GLN A 40 5.99 -0.23 7.64
CA GLN A 40 7.20 -0.92 8.10
C GLN A 40 7.92 -0.11 9.18
N GLY A 41 8.05 1.21 9.00
CA GLY A 41 8.67 2.11 9.98
C GLY A 41 7.88 2.19 11.30
N HIS A 42 6.55 2.18 11.24
CA HIS A 42 5.68 2.16 12.42
C HIS A 42 5.97 0.95 13.32
N PHE A 43 6.13 -0.25 12.74
CA PHE A 43 6.35 -1.46 13.52
C PHE A 43 7.75 -1.58 14.14
N ALA A 44 8.73 -0.82 13.65
CA ALA A 44 10.04 -0.73 14.29
C ALA A 44 9.94 -0.05 15.67
N ASN A 45 9.12 1.01 15.75
CA ASN A 45 8.87 1.76 16.97
C ASN A 45 7.80 1.10 17.85
N HIS A 46 6.76 0.51 17.24
CA HIS A 46 5.61 -0.10 17.93
C HIS A 46 5.65 -1.63 17.86
N LYS A 47 6.63 -2.23 18.55
CA LYS A 47 6.90 -3.68 18.48
C LYS A 47 5.75 -4.56 18.98
N GLN A 48 4.93 -4.05 19.89
CA GLN A 48 3.79 -4.75 20.51
C GLN A 48 2.49 -4.63 19.71
N ASP A 49 2.46 -3.86 18.62
CA ASP A 49 1.28 -3.73 17.76
C ASP A 49 1.11 -4.97 16.84
N HIS A 50 0.67 -6.08 17.44
CA HIS A 50 0.46 -7.34 16.75
C HIS A 50 -0.79 -7.34 15.84
N HIS A 51 -1.82 -6.58 16.22
CA HIS A 51 -3.07 -6.50 15.48
C HIS A 51 -2.86 -5.83 14.12
N SER A 52 -2.19 -4.68 14.08
CA SER A 52 -1.89 -3.99 12.82
C SER A 52 -0.88 -4.77 11.99
N ARG A 53 0.07 -5.50 12.62
CA ARG A 53 1.03 -6.36 11.90
C ARG A 53 0.33 -7.50 11.15
N ARG A 54 -0.76 -8.05 11.69
CA ARG A 54 -1.60 -9.01 10.95
C ARG A 54 -2.21 -8.37 9.70
N GLY A 55 -2.63 -7.10 9.78
CA GLY A 55 -3.07 -6.32 8.62
C GLY A 55 -1.97 -6.17 7.57
N LEU A 56 -0.75 -5.86 7.99
CA LEU A 56 0.43 -5.79 7.11
C LEU A 56 0.65 -7.11 6.36
N LEU A 57 0.62 -8.25 7.05
CA LEU A 57 0.80 -9.56 6.41
C LEU A 57 -0.27 -9.84 5.35
N ARG A 58 -1.54 -9.43 5.60
CA ARG A 58 -2.60 -9.54 4.59
C ARG A 58 -2.31 -8.67 3.36
N MET A 59 -1.81 -7.45 3.55
CA MET A 59 -1.42 -6.57 2.44
C MET A 59 -0.28 -7.15 1.62
N VAL A 60 0.74 -7.72 2.27
CA VAL A 60 1.86 -8.41 1.59
C VAL A 60 1.35 -9.60 0.79
N SER A 61 0.47 -10.42 1.38
CA SER A 61 -0.13 -11.57 0.69
C SER A 61 -0.96 -11.14 -0.50
N ARG A 62 -1.77 -10.07 -0.38
CA ARG A 62 -2.57 -9.53 -1.47
C ARG A 62 -1.70 -8.97 -2.59
N ARG A 63 -0.60 -8.30 -2.27
CA ARG A 63 0.36 -7.82 -3.28
C ARG A 63 0.98 -8.99 -4.06
N ARG A 64 1.25 -10.12 -3.39
CA ARG A 64 1.82 -11.31 -4.02
C ARG A 64 0.83 -12.05 -4.94
N SER A 65 -0.47 -11.86 -4.75
CA SER A 65 -1.51 -12.52 -5.56
C SER A 65 -1.93 -11.75 -6.81
N PHE A 66 -1.54 -10.47 -6.92
CA PHE A 66 -1.62 -9.73 -8.17
C PHE A 66 -0.51 -10.20 -9.11
#